data_AF-A0A7S3SD48-F1
#
_entry.id   AF-A0A7S3SD48-F1
#
_cell.length_a   1.000
_cell.length_b   1.000
_cell.length_c   1.000
_cell.angle_alpha   90.00
_cell.angle_beta   90.00
_cell.angle_gamma   90.00
#
_symmetry.space_group_name_H-M   'P 1'
#
loop_
_entity.id
_entity.type
_entity.pdbx_description
1 polymer ?
#
loop_
_entity_poly.entity_id
_entity_poly.type
_entity_poly.pdbx_seq_one_letter_code
_entity_poly.pdbx_strand_id
1 'polypeptide(L)'
;EVVFDNQVGNVHVNQSCPKYGDQVYREQNIDIAMYLEDGNVATIKDAEIQADPRTQFLLLEKHDILLQLGYQTEATMVRLLKEPKAFLINANNKGFCRVMLDKKSIDWFTENLSTVKSNTNRCYLWQVLADHVTMRLIRPSVYLDVVK
;
A
#
# COMPACT_ATOMS: atom_id res chain seq x y z
N GLU A 1 6.39 -8.27 -3.37
CA GLU A 1 5.67 -8.65 -2.14
C GLU A 1 5.91 -7.59 -1.10
N VAL A 2 4.90 -7.13 -0.40
CA VAL A 2 5.05 -6.10 0.65
C VAL A 2 4.98 -6.83 1.98
N VAL A 3 6.05 -6.76 2.78
CA VAL A 3 6.12 -7.45 4.07
C VAL A 3 6.13 -6.42 5.18
N PHE A 4 5.19 -6.54 6.12
CA PHE A 4 5.09 -5.67 7.27
C PHE A 4 6.06 -6.12 8.37
N ASP A 5 6.80 -5.18 8.95
CA ASP A 5 7.44 -5.39 10.25
C ASP A 5 6.73 -4.49 11.27
N ASN A 6 6.35 -5.07 12.40
CA ASN A 6 5.49 -4.47 13.44
C ASN A 6 6.19 -3.34 14.23
N GLN A 7 7.31 -2.84 13.71
CA GLN A 7 8.06 -1.71 14.26
C GLN A 7 7.55 -0.42 13.60
N VAL A 8 6.59 0.21 14.28
CA VAL A 8 6.09 1.59 14.11
C VAL A 8 6.61 2.33 12.87
N GLY A 9 5.75 2.51 11.87
CA GLY A 9 6.00 3.45 10.77
C GLY A 9 6.91 2.95 9.65
N ASN A 10 7.16 1.64 9.53
CA ASN A 10 7.99 1.07 8.46
C ASN A 10 7.16 0.38 7.38
N VAL A 11 7.46 0.68 6.12
CA VAL A 11 6.93 -0.05 4.96
C VAL A 11 8.10 -0.70 4.23
N HIS A 12 8.05 -2.01 4.05
CA HIS A 12 9.02 -2.73 3.23
C HIS A 12 8.39 -3.20 1.93
N VAL A 13 9.00 -2.81 0.82
CA VAL A 13 8.60 -3.23 -0.51
C VAL A 13 9.65 -4.21 -1.02
N ASN A 14 9.25 -5.48 -1.21
CA ASN A 14 10.09 -6.47 -1.87
C ASN A 14 9.78 -6.54 -3.36
N GLN A 15 10.82 -6.51 -4.17
CA GLN A 15 10.72 -6.66 -5.61
C GLN A 15 10.93 -8.11 -6.04
N SER A 16 10.17 -8.54 -7.04
CA SER A 16 10.35 -9.83 -7.71
C SER A 16 9.98 -9.68 -9.17
N CYS A 17 10.92 -10.00 -10.05
CA CYS A 17 10.72 -10.00 -11.50
C CYS A 17 11.65 -11.05 -12.11
N PRO A 18 11.21 -12.32 -12.18
CA PRO A 18 12.00 -13.36 -12.81
C PRO A 18 12.08 -13.11 -14.32
N LYS A 19 13.29 -12.99 -14.86
CA LYS A 19 13.56 -12.84 -16.29
C LYS A 19 14.72 -13.77 -16.66
N TYR A 20 14.45 -14.71 -17.56
CA TYR A 20 15.43 -15.73 -18.01
C TYR A 20 16.01 -16.62 -16.89
N GLY A 21 15.28 -16.79 -15.79
CA GLY A 21 15.73 -17.58 -14.64
C GLY A 21 16.42 -16.76 -13.55
N ASP A 22 16.79 -15.51 -13.86
CA ASP A 22 17.37 -14.57 -12.89
C ASP A 22 16.31 -13.64 -12.29
N GLN A 23 16.57 -13.12 -11.08
CA GLN A 23 15.80 -12.02 -10.52
C GLN A 23 16.34 -10.70 -11.02
N VAL A 24 15.46 -9.87 -11.60
CA VAL A 24 15.81 -8.53 -12.07
C VAL A 24 15.12 -7.49 -11.21
N TYR A 25 15.91 -6.67 -10.53
CA TYR A 25 15.41 -5.54 -9.76
C TYR A 25 15.47 -4.27 -10.60
N ARG A 26 14.51 -3.37 -10.44
CA ARG A 26 14.42 -2.14 -11.22
C ARG A 26 14.25 -0.95 -10.30
N GLU A 27 14.89 0.13 -10.67
CA GLU A 27 14.64 1.42 -10.06
C GLU A 27 13.34 2.01 -10.64
N GLN A 28 12.46 2.52 -9.77
CA GLN A 28 11.23 3.17 -10.18
C GLN A 28 10.64 4.04 -9.07
N ASN A 29 9.91 5.08 -9.46
CA ASN A 29 9.12 5.88 -8.54
C ASN A 29 7.70 5.36 -8.46
N ILE A 30 7.21 5.16 -7.24
CA ILE A 30 5.81 4.79 -6.97
C ILE A 30 5.21 5.78 -5.96
N ASP A 31 3.88 5.83 -5.90
CA ASP A 31 3.23 6.44 -4.74
C ASP A 31 2.84 5.33 -3.74
N ILE A 32 2.87 5.65 -2.45
CA ILE A 32 2.45 4.75 -1.38
C ILE A 32 1.35 5.44 -0.58
N ALA A 33 0.14 4.91 -0.63
CA ALA A 33 -0.98 5.42 0.16
C ALA A 33 -1.16 4.61 1.45
N MET A 34 -1.29 5.32 2.57
CA MET A 34 -1.52 4.80 3.91
C MET A 34 -2.93 5.16 4.34
N TYR A 35 -3.72 4.16 4.72
CA TYR A 35 -5.11 4.32 5.15
C TYR A 35 -5.23 4.18 6.66
N LEU A 36 -5.93 5.13 7.27
CA LEU A 36 -6.19 5.21 8.70
C LEU A 36 -7.60 4.70 9.04
N GLU A 37 -7.88 4.55 10.33
CA GLU A 37 -9.16 4.01 10.84
C GLU A 37 -10.38 4.88 10.48
N ASP A 38 -10.19 6.19 10.41
CA ASP A 38 -11.22 7.17 10.06
C ASP A 38 -11.40 7.33 8.54
N GLY A 39 -10.73 6.50 7.73
CA GLY A 39 -10.74 6.58 6.27
C GLY A 39 -9.90 7.74 5.72
N ASN A 40 -9.16 8.47 6.57
CA ASN A 40 -8.16 9.41 6.09
C ASN A 40 -7.01 8.67 5.43
N VAL A 41 -6.43 9.32 4.43
CA VAL A 41 -5.34 8.78 3.63
C VAL A 41 -4.18 9.76 3.62
N ALA A 42 -2.98 9.25 3.81
CA ALA A 42 -1.74 9.97 3.57
C ALA A 42 -0.97 9.28 2.45
N THR A 43 -0.36 10.05 1.56
CA THR A 43 0.39 9.48 0.43
C THR A 43 1.83 9.95 0.44
N ILE A 44 2.77 8.98 0.42
CA ILE A 44 4.15 9.24 0.03
C ILE A 44 4.16 9.32 -1.48
N LYS A 45 4.45 10.51 -2.02
CA LYS A 45 4.60 10.69 -3.46
C LYS A 45 6.04 10.43 -3.86
N ASP A 46 6.22 9.89 -5.06
CA ASP A 46 7.55 9.70 -5.67
C ASP A 46 8.51 8.93 -4.75
N ALA A 47 7.98 7.89 -4.09
CA ALA A 47 8.75 6.97 -3.30
C ALA A 47 9.65 6.15 -4.25
N GLU A 48 10.94 6.44 -4.20
CA GLU A 48 11.96 5.76 -5.00
C GLU A 48 12.18 4.35 -4.47
N ILE A 49 11.90 3.36 -5.32
CA ILE A 49 12.31 1.98 -5.11
C ILE A 49 13.65 1.82 -5.81
N GLN A 50 14.68 1.41 -5.07
CA GLN A 50 16.01 1.14 -5.62
C GLN A 50 16.03 -0.19 -6.37
N ALA A 51 17.02 -0.41 -7.23
CA ALA A 51 17.23 -1.69 -7.90
C ALA A 51 17.78 -2.79 -6.95
N ASP A 52 17.06 -3.03 -5.85
CA ASP A 52 17.39 -3.96 -4.77
C ASP A 52 16.17 -4.88 -4.48
N PRO A 53 16.38 -6.12 -4.01
CA PRO A 53 15.30 -6.99 -3.57
C PRO A 53 14.36 -6.35 -2.53
N ARG A 54 14.84 -5.45 -1.67
CA ARG A 54 14.03 -4.82 -0.63
C ARG A 54 14.34 -3.34 -0.48
N THR A 55 13.32 -2.50 -0.58
CA THR A 55 13.38 -1.09 -0.22
C THR A 55 12.56 -0.84 1.05
N GLN A 56 13.11 -0.09 2.00
CA GLN A 56 12.43 0.33 3.22
C GLN A 56 12.08 1.81 3.15
N PHE A 57 10.85 2.14 3.54
CA PHE A 57 10.39 3.51 3.71
C PHE A 57 10.09 3.77 5.19
N LEU A 58 10.76 4.77 5.76
CA LEU A 58 10.53 5.28 7.10
C LEU A 58 9.47 6.38 7.04
N LEU A 59 8.24 6.09 7.49
CA LEU A 59 7.11 7.02 7.38
C LEU A 59 7.28 8.25 8.27
N LEU A 60 7.92 8.09 9.42
CA LEU A 60 8.15 9.17 10.39
C LEU A 60 9.11 10.25 9.88
N GLU A 61 9.93 9.94 8.88
CA GLU A 61 10.89 10.90 8.30
C GLU A 61 10.29 11.72 7.16
N LYS A 62 9.08 11.37 6.70
CA LYS A 62 8.43 12.04 5.56
C LYS A 62 7.53 13.17 6.03
N HIS A 63 8.11 14.36 6.19
CA HIS A 63 7.42 15.59 6.63
C HIS A 63 6.15 15.91 5.81
N ASP A 64 6.12 15.55 4.53
CA ASP A 64 4.97 15.76 3.63
C ASP A 64 3.73 14.93 4.01
N ILE A 65 3.91 13.79 4.67
CA ILE A 65 2.80 13.00 5.22
C ILE A 65 2.08 13.79 6.32
N LEU A 66 2.84 14.56 7.10
CA LEU A 66 2.35 15.29 8.26
C LEU A 66 1.42 16.43 7.85
N LEU A 67 1.80 17.16 6.81
CA LEU A 67 1.01 18.24 6.24
C LEU A 67 -0.30 17.73 5.62
N GLN A 68 -0.27 16.57 4.95
CA GLN A 68 -1.45 16.00 4.29
C GLN A 68 -2.55 15.60 5.28
N LEU A 69 -2.16 15.12 6.45
CA LEU A 69 -3.11 14.65 7.45
C LEU A 69 -3.68 15.78 8.34
N GLY A 70 -3.18 17.02 8.20
CA GLY A 70 -3.71 18.19 8.91
C GLY A 70 -3.51 18.18 10.44
N TYR A 71 -2.74 17.23 10.97
CA TYR A 71 -2.48 17.15 12.41
C TYR A 71 -1.36 18.09 12.83
N GLN A 72 -1.64 18.94 13.81
CA GLN A 72 -0.71 19.96 14.30
C GLN A 72 0.21 19.48 15.43
N THR A 73 0.01 18.28 15.98
CA THR A 73 0.77 17.79 17.14
C THR A 73 1.45 16.44 16.89
N GLU A 74 2.73 16.37 17.24
CA GLU A 74 3.61 15.19 17.12
C GLU A 74 3.05 13.96 17.88
N ALA A 75 2.34 14.18 18.99
CA ALA A 75 1.71 13.10 19.77
C ALA A 75 0.54 12.43 19.03
N THR A 76 -0.29 13.20 18.30
CA THR A 76 -1.39 12.65 17.48
C THR A 76 -0.84 11.89 16.28
N MET A 77 0.25 12.41 15.70
CA MET A 77 1.00 11.80 14.60
C MET A 77 1.60 10.43 14.99
N VAL A 78 2.30 10.35 16.14
CA VAL A 78 2.87 9.09 16.63
C VAL A 78 1.77 8.05 16.87
N ARG A 79 0.59 8.45 17.35
CA ARG A 79 -0.53 7.53 17.56
C ARG A 79 -1.08 6.98 16.23
N LEU A 80 -1.18 7.81 15.19
CA LEU A 80 -1.74 7.39 13.90
C LEU A 80 -0.74 6.59 13.05
N LEU A 81 0.54 6.95 13.09
CA LEU A 81 1.62 6.22 12.40
C LEU A 81 1.98 4.90 13.10
N LYS A 82 1.58 4.72 14.36
CA LYS A 82 1.74 3.45 15.07
C LYS A 82 0.87 2.33 14.51
N GLU A 83 -0.31 2.65 13.98
CA GLU A 83 -1.25 1.61 13.52
C GLU A 83 -2.01 1.99 12.23
N PRO A 84 -1.31 2.15 11.09
CA PRO A 84 -1.97 2.21 9.80
C PRO A 84 -2.81 0.94 9.59
N LYS A 85 -4.04 1.08 9.09
CA LYS A 85 -4.94 -0.06 8.87
C LYS A 85 -4.60 -0.80 7.59
N ALA A 86 -4.22 -0.08 6.53
CA ALA A 86 -3.84 -0.66 5.26
C ALA A 86 -2.85 0.23 4.49
N PHE A 87 -2.10 -0.39 3.59
CA PHE A 87 -1.26 0.29 2.60
C PHE A 87 -1.65 -0.12 1.19
N LEU A 88 -1.68 0.86 0.29
CA LEU A 88 -1.70 0.64 -1.15
C LEU A 88 -0.37 1.08 -1.73
N ILE A 89 0.48 0.10 -2.03
CA ILE A 89 1.71 0.32 -2.80
C ILE A 89 1.33 0.55 -4.26
N ASN A 90 2.12 1.38 -4.95
CA ASN A 90 1.80 1.83 -6.30
C ASN A 90 0.44 2.54 -6.39
N ALA A 91 0.14 3.38 -5.40
CA ALA A 91 -1.01 4.26 -5.42
C ALA A 91 -1.00 5.11 -6.71
N ASN A 92 -2.19 5.50 -7.14
CA ASN A 92 -2.43 6.17 -8.42
C ASN A 92 -1.96 5.36 -9.65
N ASN A 93 -1.59 4.08 -9.48
CA ASN A 93 -1.04 3.22 -10.52
C ASN A 93 0.13 3.86 -11.28
N LYS A 94 1.04 4.49 -10.53
CA LYS A 94 2.11 5.35 -11.08
C LYS A 94 3.29 4.58 -11.67
N GLY A 95 3.75 3.56 -10.97
CA GLY A 95 4.82 2.67 -11.40
C GLY A 95 4.30 1.52 -12.26
N PHE A 96 5.21 0.92 -13.02
CA PHE A 96 4.92 -0.21 -13.91
C PHE A 96 5.18 -1.54 -13.19
N CYS A 97 4.34 -1.86 -12.22
CA CYS A 97 4.45 -3.08 -11.45
C CYS A 97 3.08 -3.67 -11.09
N ARG A 98 3.05 -4.98 -10.82
CA ARG A 98 1.92 -5.61 -10.14
C ARG A 98 2.21 -5.64 -8.64
N VAL A 99 1.19 -5.39 -7.84
CA VAL A 99 1.33 -5.28 -6.39
C VAL A 99 0.70 -6.48 -5.70
N MET A 100 1.47 -7.05 -4.77
CA MET A 100 1.02 -8.03 -3.80
C MET A 100 0.86 -7.33 -2.47
N LEU A 101 -0.36 -7.28 -1.95
CA LEU A 101 -0.67 -6.67 -0.67
C LEU A 101 -0.42 -7.67 0.46
N ASP A 102 -0.10 -7.14 1.63
CA ASP A 102 -0.07 -7.95 2.84
C ASP A 102 -1.50 -8.28 3.31
N LYS A 103 -1.61 -9.32 4.13
CA LYS A 103 -2.91 -9.82 4.60
C LYS A 103 -3.74 -8.73 5.28
N LYS A 104 -3.12 -7.87 6.08
CA LYS A 104 -3.82 -6.80 6.82
C LYS A 104 -4.48 -5.81 5.85
N SER A 105 -3.74 -5.39 4.81
CA SER A 105 -4.29 -4.48 3.79
C SER A 105 -5.37 -5.15 2.97
N ILE A 106 -5.21 -6.44 2.60
CA ILE A 106 -6.24 -7.20 1.89
C ILE A 106 -7.54 -7.20 2.68
N ASP A 107 -7.50 -7.64 3.94
CA ASP A 107 -8.68 -7.77 4.80
C ASP A 107 -9.38 -6.41 4.94
N TRP A 108 -8.63 -5.34 5.22
CA TRP A 108 -9.19 -4.00 5.31
C TRP A 108 -9.84 -3.52 4.01
N PHE A 109 -9.17 -3.67 2.85
CA PHE A 109 -9.73 -3.23 1.57
C PHE A 109 -10.96 -4.03 1.16
N THR A 110 -11.03 -5.32 1.47
CA THR A 110 -12.25 -6.10 1.18
C THR A 110 -13.47 -5.61 1.95
N GLU A 111 -13.29 -5.04 3.14
CA GLU A 111 -14.37 -4.52 3.98
C GLU A 111 -14.67 -3.04 3.72
N ASN A 112 -13.67 -2.28 3.26
CA ASN A 112 -13.71 -0.81 3.23
C ASN A 112 -13.49 -0.21 1.84
N LEU A 113 -13.52 -0.99 0.75
CA LEU A 113 -13.21 -0.46 -0.59
C LEU A 113 -14.08 0.74 -0.98
N SER A 114 -15.34 0.76 -0.58
CA SER A 114 -16.29 1.85 -0.84
C SER A 114 -15.89 3.17 -0.15
N THR A 115 -15.13 3.11 0.95
CA THR A 115 -14.65 4.27 1.69
C THR A 115 -13.43 4.94 1.03
N VAL A 116 -12.78 4.26 0.08
CA VAL A 116 -11.65 4.81 -0.68
C VAL A 116 -12.12 5.94 -1.60
N LYS A 117 -11.83 7.18 -1.20
CA LYS A 117 -12.27 8.39 -1.91
C LYS A 117 -11.66 8.56 -3.31
N SER A 118 -10.40 8.17 -3.50
CA SER A 118 -9.72 8.28 -4.80
C SER A 118 -10.28 7.25 -5.78
N ASN A 119 -10.95 7.73 -6.84
CA ASN A 119 -11.51 6.85 -7.86
C ASN A 119 -10.42 6.02 -8.56
N THR A 120 -9.27 6.63 -8.85
CA THR A 120 -8.12 5.95 -9.44
C THR A 120 -7.63 4.80 -8.55
N ASN A 121 -7.44 5.06 -7.25
CA ASN A 121 -7.00 4.01 -6.33
C ASN A 121 -8.05 2.92 -6.17
N ARG A 122 -9.33 3.28 -6.12
CA ARG A 122 -10.41 2.31 -6.00
C ARG A 122 -10.50 1.40 -7.23
N CYS A 123 -10.42 1.96 -8.45
CA CYS A 123 -10.35 1.17 -9.69
C CYS A 123 -9.10 0.29 -9.75
N TYR A 124 -7.95 0.79 -9.30
CA TYR A 124 -6.72 0.01 -9.25
C TYR A 124 -6.81 -1.14 -8.23
N LEU A 125 -7.35 -0.87 -7.03
CA LEU A 125 -7.60 -1.88 -5.99
C LEU A 125 -8.51 -3.00 -6.48
N TRP A 126 -9.52 -2.70 -7.32
CA TRP A 126 -10.34 -3.73 -7.96
C TRP A 126 -9.52 -4.75 -8.74
N GLN A 127 -8.55 -4.28 -9.53
CA GLN A 127 -7.64 -5.12 -10.29
C GLN A 127 -6.70 -5.89 -9.36
N VAL A 128 -6.13 -5.22 -8.36
CA VAL A 128 -5.24 -5.84 -7.37
C VAL A 128 -5.97 -6.97 -6.62
N LEU A 129 -7.18 -6.74 -6.12
CA LEU A 129 -7.95 -7.77 -5.41
C LEU A 129 -8.33 -8.94 -6.32
N ALA A 130 -8.62 -8.69 -7.61
CA ALA A 130 -8.86 -9.76 -8.59
C ALA A 130 -7.62 -10.64 -8.82
N ASP A 131 -6.43 -10.03 -8.87
CA ASP A 131 -5.16 -10.77 -8.92
C ASP A 131 -5.03 -11.67 -7.67
N HIS A 132 -5.37 -11.16 -6.47
CA HIS A 132 -5.34 -11.94 -5.23
C HIS A 132 -6.35 -13.10 -5.21
N VAL A 133 -7.49 -12.99 -5.89
CA VAL A 133 -8.39 -14.13 -6.12
C VAL A 133 -7.74 -15.19 -7.00
N THR A 134 -7.09 -14.77 -8.09
CA THR A 134 -6.38 -15.67 -9.02
C THR A 134 -5.27 -16.45 -8.30
N MET A 135 -4.59 -15.79 -7.36
CA MET A 135 -3.56 -16.38 -6.50
C MET A 135 -4.12 -17.16 -5.31
N ARG A 136 -5.45 -17.27 -5.18
CA ARG A 136 -6.15 -17.98 -4.08
C ARG A 136 -5.89 -17.40 -2.70
N LEU A 137 -5.51 -16.12 -2.62
CA LEU A 137 -5.36 -15.38 -1.37
C LEU A 137 -6.72 -14.84 -0.88
N ILE A 138 -7.66 -14.62 -1.79
CA ILE A 138 -9.03 -14.19 -1.50
C ILE A 138 -10.01 -15.18 -2.14
N ARG A 139 -11.11 -15.50 -1.44
CA ARG A 139 -12.17 -16.33 -2.02
C ARG A 139 -12.98 -15.51 -3.03
N PRO A 140 -13.41 -16.08 -4.18
CA PRO A 140 -14.23 -15.36 -5.15
C PRO A 140 -15.50 -14.73 -4.55
N SER A 141 -16.13 -15.40 -3.57
CA SER A 141 -17.31 -14.86 -2.89
C SER A 141 -17.03 -13.55 -2.16
N VAL A 142 -15.89 -13.47 -1.45
CA VAL A 142 -15.46 -12.24 -0.74
C VAL A 142 -15.27 -11.11 -1.74
N TYR A 143 -14.59 -11.38 -2.86
CA TYR A 143 -14.37 -10.38 -3.91
C TYR A 143 -15.68 -9.85 -4.52
N LEU A 144 -16.66 -10.71 -4.76
CA LEU A 144 -17.97 -10.30 -5.29
C LEU A 144 -18.78 -9.48 -4.29
N ASP A 145 -18.61 -9.72 -2.99
CA ASP A 145 -19.28 -8.93 -1.95
C ASP A 145 -18.71 -7.52 -1.81
N VAL A 146 -17.44 -7.30 -2.21
CA VAL A 146 -16.86 -5.95 -2.28
C VAL A 146 -17.59 -5.04 -3.30
N VAL A 147 -18.35 -5.63 -4.26
CA VAL A 147 -18.98 -4.90 -5.38
C VAL A 147 -20.27 -4.21 -4.95
N LYS A 148 -20.82 -4.60 -3.79
CA LYS A 148 -22.11 -4.12 -3.28
C LYS A 148 -21.97 -2.78 -2.56
#